data_AF-A0A3B0MVT9-F1
#
_entry.id   AF-A0A3B0MVT9-F1
#
_cell.length_a   1.000
_cell.length_b   1.000
_cell.length_c   1.000
_cell.angle_alpha   90.00
_cell.angle_beta   90.00
_cell.angle_gamma   90.00
#
_symmetry.space_group_name_H-M   'P 1'
#
loop_
_entity.id
_entity.type
_entity.pdbx_description
1 polymer ?
#
loop_
_entity_poly.entity_id
_entity_poly.type
_entity_poly.pdbx_seq_one_letter_code
_entity_poly.pdbx_strand_id
1 'polypeptide(L)' 'MIDPDDRERRALTHAMKFMGELMAEIGWSTRFSELSAEQAEKLAEAAVDGFQESMLATAPHDENEVPF' A
#
# COMPACT_ATOMS: atom_id res chain seq x y z
N MET A 1 -12.46 9.86 13.10
CA MET A 1 -11.99 9.47 11.76
C MET A 1 -11.01 10.54 11.35
N ILE A 2 -9.75 10.19 11.11
CA ILE A 2 -8.77 11.15 10.57
C ILE A 2 -9.05 11.18 9.07
N ASP A 3 -9.42 12.34 8.54
CA ASP A 3 -9.56 12.51 7.10
C ASP A 3 -8.16 12.53 6.50
N PRO A 4 -7.82 11.58 5.60
CA PRO A 4 -6.52 11.55 4.99
C PRO A 4 -6.34 12.75 4.08
N ASP A 5 -5.16 13.35 4.13
CA ASP A 5 -4.78 14.43 3.21
C ASP A 5 -4.65 13.91 1.76
N ASP A 6 -4.47 14.81 0.79
CA ASP A 6 -4.39 14.41 -0.63
C ASP A 6 -3.23 13.47 -0.93
N ARG A 7 -2.13 13.55 -0.18
CA ARG A 7 -0.99 12.65 -0.34
C ARG A 7 -1.33 11.27 0.20
N GLU A 8 -1.91 11.21 1.39
CA GLU A 8 -2.37 9.96 2.01
C GLU A 8 -3.45 9.29 1.16
N ARG A 9 -4.37 10.05 0.55
CA ARG A 9 -5.37 9.51 -0.38
C ARG A 9 -4.75 8.89 -1.62
N ARG A 10 -3.69 9.50 -2.19
CA ARG A 10 -2.94 8.92 -3.30
C ARG A 10 -2.23 7.63 -2.88
N ALA A 11 -1.60 7.63 -1.71
CA ALA A 11 -0.93 6.46 -1.17
C ALA A 11 -1.91 5.31 -0.90
N LEU A 12 -3.11 5.60 -0.37
CA LEU A 12 -4.17 4.60 -0.23
C LEU A 12 -4.60 4.03 -1.58
N THR A 13 -4.75 4.89 -2.60
CA THR A 13 -5.11 4.42 -3.95
C THR A 13 -4.03 3.52 -4.54
N HIS A 14 -2.76 3.81 -4.26
CA HIS A 14 -1.63 2.98 -4.68
C HIS A 14 -1.62 1.63 -3.97
N ALA A 15 -1.75 1.62 -2.65
CA ALA A 15 -1.90 0.40 -1.85
C ALA A 15 -3.04 -0.51 -2.35
N MET A 16 -4.17 0.05 -2.75
CA MET A 16 -5.29 -0.75 -3.27
C MET A 16 -4.97 -1.43 -4.59
N LYS A 17 -4.09 -0.86 -5.42
CA LYS A 17 -3.65 -1.53 -6.65
C LYS A 17 -2.81 -2.76 -6.34
N PHE A 18 -1.86 -2.65 -5.42
CA PHE A 18 -1.03 -3.76 -4.96
C PHE A 18 -1.87 -4.89 -4.34
N MET A 19 -2.84 -4.54 -3.50
CA MET A 19 -3.80 -5.51 -2.99
C MET A 19 -4.59 -6.19 -4.12
N GLY A 20 -5.00 -5.44 -5.14
CA GLY A 20 -5.71 -5.98 -6.30
C GLY A 20 -4.88 -6.95 -7.14
N GLU A 21 -3.58 -6.67 -7.29
CA GLU A 21 -2.62 -7.55 -7.96
C GLU A 21 -2.45 -8.86 -7.17
N LEU A 22 -2.25 -8.77 -5.85
CA LEU A 22 -2.14 -9.96 -5.01
C LEU A 22 -3.47 -10.75 -4.96
N MET A 23 -4.61 -10.06 -4.94
CA MET A 23 -5.92 -10.72 -5.04
C MET A 23 -6.13 -11.41 -6.39
N ALA A 24 -5.49 -10.95 -7.47
CA ALA A 24 -5.51 -11.65 -8.75
C ALA A 24 -4.72 -12.97 -8.69
N GLU A 25 -3.63 -13.01 -7.91
CA GLU A 25 -2.85 -14.24 -7.66
C GLU A 25 -3.58 -15.21 -6.72
N ILE A 26 -4.24 -14.70 -5.68
CA ILE A 26 -5.05 -15.49 -4.73
C ILE A 26 -6.35 -15.99 -5.38
N GLY A 27 -6.86 -15.26 -6.37
CA GLY A 27 -8.13 -15.50 -7.04
C GLY A 27 -9.26 -14.67 -6.47
N TRP A 28 -9.85 -13.81 -7.31
CA TRP A 28 -10.96 -12.91 -6.96
C TRP A 28 -12.24 -13.60 -6.47
N SER A 29 -12.40 -14.90 -6.73
CA SER A 29 -13.54 -15.68 -6.25
C SER A 29 -13.43 -16.07 -4.78
N THR A 30 -12.23 -16.01 -4.19
CA THR A 30 -12.00 -16.33 -2.79
C THR A 30 -12.57 -15.20 -1.94
N ARG A 31 -13.50 -15.53 -1.04
CA ARG A 31 -14.03 -14.52 -0.13
C ARG A 31 -12.94 -14.08 0.82
N PHE A 32 -12.94 -12.80 1.19
CA PHE A 32 -11.98 -12.26 2.14
C PHE A 32 -12.00 -13.01 3.48
N SER A 33 -13.18 -13.47 3.92
CA SER A 33 -13.36 -14.28 5.13
C SER A 33 -12.86 -15.72 5.03
N GLU A 34 -12.53 -16.18 3.82
CA GLU A 34 -12.06 -17.53 3.52
C GLU A 34 -10.54 -17.57 3.25
N LEU A 35 -9.88 -16.40 3.32
CA LEU A 35 -8.42 -16.31 3.24
C LEU A 35 -7.77 -17.06 4.41
N SER A 36 -6.72 -17.82 4.14
CA SER A 36 -5.86 -18.34 5.20
C SER A 36 -5.17 -17.19 5.93
N ALA A 37 -4.69 -17.45 7.16
CA ALA A 37 -3.93 -16.45 7.91
C ALA A 37 -2.72 -15.94 7.11
N GLU A 38 -2.01 -16.83 6.41
CA GLU A 38 -0.86 -16.48 5.56
C GLU A 38 -1.26 -15.60 4.36
N GLN A 39 -2.42 -15.86 3.75
CA GLN A 39 -2.91 -15.05 2.64
C GLN A 39 -3.35 -13.65 3.11
N ALA A 40 -4.00 -13.58 4.27
CA ALA A 40 -4.41 -12.31 4.87
C ALA A 40 -3.19 -11.47 5.29
N GLU A 41 -2.14 -12.12 5.82
CA GLU A 41 -0.87 -11.48 6.17
C GLU A 41 -0.19 -10.88 4.92
N LYS A 42 -0.01 -11.68 3.86
CA LYS A 42 0.57 -11.18 2.59
C LYS A 42 -0.23 -10.04 1.98
N LEU A 43 -1.56 -10.06 2.11
CA LEU A 43 -2.42 -8.98 1.61
C LEU A 43 -2.25 -7.69 2.40
N ALA A 44 -2.07 -7.79 3.72
CA ALA A 44 -1.77 -6.64 4.56
C ALA A 44 -0.37 -6.08 4.27
N GLU A 45 0.63 -6.93 4.10
CA GLU A 45 2.00 -6.54 3.72
C GLU A 45 2.00 -5.78 2.38
N ALA A 46 1.39 -6.35 1.33
CA ALA A 46 1.29 -5.70 0.03
C ALA A 46 0.60 -4.32 0.09
N ALA A 47 -0.40 -4.17 0.95
CA ALA A 47 -1.07 -2.89 1.17
C ALA A 47 -0.15 -1.86 1.83
N VAL A 48 0.59 -2.27 2.87
CA VAL A 48 1.53 -1.40 3.59
C VAL A 48 2.68 -1.00 2.68
N ASP A 49 3.24 -1.94 1.93
CA ASP A 49 4.34 -1.69 1.00
C ASP A 49 3.93 -0.66 -0.07
N GLY A 50 2.78 -0.87 -0.72
CA GLY A 50 2.27 0.06 -1.73
C GLY A 50 1.95 1.46 -1.17
N PHE A 51 1.50 1.53 0.10
CA PHE A 51 1.29 2.81 0.79
C PHE A 51 2.62 3.51 1.07
N GLN A 52 3.59 2.80 1.64
CA GLN A 52 4.92 3.33 1.98
C GLN A 52 5.66 3.78 0.73
N GLU A 53 5.63 3.01 -0.35
CA GLU A 53 6.24 3.37 -1.63
C GLU A 53 5.67 4.69 -2.15
N SER A 54 4.35 4.85 -2.15
CA SER A 54 3.73 6.10 -2.60
C SER A 54 4.06 7.27 -1.67
N MET A 55 4.13 7.05 -0.36
CA MET A 55 4.53 8.08 0.60
C MET A 55 5.98 8.52 0.39
N LEU A 56 6.90 7.59 0.14
CA LEU A 56 8.30 7.88 -0.19
C LEU A 56 8.43 8.62 -1.52
N ALA A 57 7.70 8.19 -2.55
CA ALA A 57 7.70 8.85 -3.86
C ALA A 57 7.14 10.27 -3.82
N THR A 58 6.29 10.58 -2.84
CA THR A 58 5.70 11.91 -2.64
C THR A 58 6.36 12.67 -1.49
N ALA A 59 7.41 12.11 -0.87
CA ALA A 59 8.17 12.81 0.15
C ALA A 59 8.91 13.98 -0.50
N PRO A 60 8.91 15.18 0.11
CA PRO A 60 9.74 16.26 -0.36
C PRO A 60 11.20 15.78 -0.36
N HIS A 61 11.88 15.89 -1.50
CA HIS A 61 13.31 15.67 -1.58
C HIS A 61 13.96 16.76 -0.71
N ASP A 62 14.61 16.37 0.37
CA ASP A 62 15.33 17.32 1.20
C ASP A 62 16.55 17.76 0.40
N GLU A 63 16.42 18.86 -0.36
CA GLU A 63 17.52 19.48 -1.12
C GLU A 63 18.66 20.00 -0.20
N ASN A 64 18.58 19.74 1.11
CA ASN A 64 19.60 20.02 2.11
C ASN A 64 20.55 18.84 2.36
N GLU A 65 20.82 17.99 1.36
CA GLU A 65 22.03 17.15 1.42
C GLU A 65 23.25 18.08 1.45
N VAL A 66 23.74 18.35 2.67
CA VAL A 66 24.99 19.05 2.91
C VAL A 66 26.09 18.19 2.27
N PRO A 67 26.81 18.69 1.25
CA PRO A 67 27.89 17.93 0.63
C PRO A 67 28.99 17.71 1.68
N PHE A 68 29.40 16.45 1.86
CA PHE A 68 30.58 16.08 2.63
C PHE A 68 31.88 16.36 1.86
#